data_AF-A0A3S4JLP3-F1
#
_entry.id   AF-A0A3S4JLP3-F1
#
_cell.length_a   1.000
_cell.length_b   1.000
_cell.length_c   1.000
_cell.angle_alpha   90.00
_cell.angle_beta   90.00
_cell.angle_gamma   90.00
#
_symmetry.space_group_name_H-M   'P 1'
#
loop_
_entity.id
_entity.type
_entity.pdbx_description
1 polymer ?
#
loop_
_entity_poly.entity_id
_entity_poly.type
_entity_poly.pdbx_seq_one_letter_code
_entity_poly.pdbx_strand_id
1 'polypeptide(L)'
;MSKLTHQQLAERIARDIPEGAYVNLGIGMPTQIANYLPADKEIFLHSENGILGMGPAPAAGGEDPELINAGKQPVTLLPGGCFFHHGDSFAMMRGGHLDICVLGAYQVSERGDLANWSTGAPGRSRRSAARWIWRSARVRCM
;
A
#
# COMPACT_ATOMS: atom_id res chain seq x y z
N MET A 1 -24.16 13.82 2.39
CA MET A 1 -22.89 13.38 3.02
C MET A 1 -21.78 14.27 2.50
N SER A 2 -20.95 14.85 3.39
CA SER A 2 -19.75 15.58 2.98
C SER A 2 -18.68 14.60 2.49
N LYS A 3 -17.85 15.02 1.52
CA LYS A 3 -16.71 14.22 1.07
C LYS A 3 -15.63 14.22 2.15
N LEU A 4 -15.06 13.04 2.43
CA LEU A 4 -13.88 12.93 3.30
C LEU A 4 -12.69 13.62 2.64
N THR A 5 -11.84 14.27 3.44
CA THR A 5 -10.51 14.67 3.00
C THR A 5 -9.63 13.43 2.79
N HIS A 6 -8.53 13.55 2.06
CA HIS A 6 -7.59 12.43 1.87
C HIS A 6 -7.04 11.89 3.20
N GLN A 7 -6.75 12.79 4.15
CA GLN A 7 -6.35 12.43 5.50
C GLN A 7 -7.43 11.63 6.23
N GLN A 8 -8.66 12.14 6.27
CA GLN A 8 -9.78 11.46 6.94
C GLN A 8 -10.04 10.08 6.32
N LEU A 9 -9.79 9.93 5.03
CA LEU A 9 -9.92 8.66 4.34
C LEU A 9 -8.79 7.68 4.71
N ALA A 10 -7.54 8.13 4.75
CA ALA A 10 -6.41 7.32 5.21
C ALA A 10 -6.61 6.84 6.66
N GLU A 11 -7.04 7.74 7.56
CA GLU A 11 -7.40 7.41 8.95
C GLU A 11 -8.53 6.37 9.03
N ARG A 12 -9.55 6.51 8.18
CA ARG A 12 -10.64 5.53 8.13
C ARG A 12 -10.16 4.16 7.71
N ILE A 13 -9.33 4.09 6.66
CA ILE A 13 -8.82 2.83 6.13
C ILE A 13 -7.89 2.16 7.13
N ALA A 14 -7.00 2.93 7.77
CA ALA A 14 -6.11 2.42 8.81
C ALA A 14 -6.88 1.76 9.96
N ARG A 15 -8.01 2.34 10.38
CA ARG A 15 -8.89 1.74 11.41
C ARG A 15 -9.57 0.45 10.94
N ASP A 16 -9.91 0.35 9.67
CA ASP A 16 -10.60 -0.80 9.08
C ASP A 16 -9.64 -2.02 8.90
N ILE A 17 -8.32 -1.83 8.98
CA ILE A 17 -7.34 -2.92 8.89
C ILE A 17 -7.36 -3.76 10.19
N PRO A 18 -7.55 -5.09 10.09
CA PRO A 18 -7.57 -5.96 11.26
C PRO A 18 -6.17 -6.23 11.82
N GLU A 19 -6.13 -6.63 13.08
CA GLU A 19 -4.93 -7.14 13.74
C GLU A 19 -4.35 -8.36 12.99
N GLY A 20 -3.03 -8.43 12.88
CA GLY A 20 -2.30 -9.53 12.23
C GLY A 20 -2.35 -9.51 10.71
N ALA A 21 -2.88 -8.45 10.09
CA ALA A 21 -3.03 -8.39 8.64
C ALA A 21 -1.71 -8.17 7.89
N TYR A 22 -1.57 -8.86 6.76
CA TYR A 22 -0.52 -8.65 5.75
C TYR A 22 -1.03 -7.68 4.68
N VAL A 23 -0.45 -6.48 4.65
CA VAL A 23 -0.99 -5.35 3.89
C VAL A 23 0.02 -4.84 2.88
N ASN A 24 -0.42 -4.66 1.63
CA ASN A 24 0.32 -3.92 0.62
C ASN A 24 -0.36 -2.58 0.30
N LEU A 25 0.41 -1.50 0.37
CA LEU A 25 -0.05 -0.14 0.10
C LEU A 25 0.56 0.36 -1.20
N GLY A 26 -0.27 0.60 -2.21
CA GLY A 26 0.16 1.11 -3.50
C GLY A 26 0.77 2.51 -3.41
N ILE A 27 1.67 2.82 -4.34
CA ILE A 27 2.35 4.12 -4.41
C ILE A 27 1.34 5.27 -4.53
N GLY A 28 1.64 6.40 -3.89
CA GLY A 28 0.88 7.64 -3.99
C GLY A 28 0.14 7.93 -2.70
N MET A 29 -1.19 7.98 -2.75
CA MET A 29 -1.97 8.26 -1.55
C MET A 29 -2.11 7.06 -0.59
N PRO A 30 -2.21 5.79 -1.04
CA PRO A 30 -2.33 4.66 -0.10
C PRO A 30 -1.17 4.54 0.90
N THR A 31 0.05 4.95 0.55
CA THR A 31 1.19 4.95 1.49
C THR A 31 0.96 5.83 2.71
N GLN A 32 0.08 6.84 2.64
CA GLN A 32 -0.26 7.68 3.79
C GLN A 32 -0.99 6.90 4.90
N ILE A 33 -1.64 5.78 4.58
CA ILE A 33 -2.32 4.92 5.57
C ILE A 33 -1.34 4.43 6.63
N ALA A 34 -0.08 4.17 6.27
CA ALA A 34 0.94 3.71 7.20
C ALA A 34 1.14 4.66 8.39
N ASN A 35 0.94 5.97 8.19
CA ASN A 35 1.09 6.99 9.23
C ASN A 35 -0.06 7.00 10.25
N TYR A 36 -1.17 6.31 9.96
CA TYR A 36 -2.37 6.28 10.79
C TYR A 36 -2.65 4.87 11.35
N LEU A 37 -1.76 3.92 11.12
CA LEU A 37 -1.91 2.57 11.68
C LEU A 37 -1.88 2.65 13.22
N PRO A 38 -2.80 1.98 13.92
CA PRO A 38 -2.80 1.98 15.38
C PRO A 38 -1.53 1.35 15.93
N ALA A 39 -0.88 2.01 16.89
CA ALA A 39 0.37 1.52 17.48
C ALA A 39 0.18 0.28 18.37
N ASP A 40 -1.06 0.00 18.78
CA ASP A 40 -1.46 -1.17 19.55
C ASP A 40 -1.78 -2.39 18.67
N LYS A 41 -1.71 -2.24 17.34
CA LYS A 41 -1.96 -3.32 16.39
C LYS A 41 -0.69 -3.81 15.69
N GLU A 42 -0.54 -5.11 15.58
CA GLU A 42 0.49 -5.74 14.75
C GLU A 42 -0.02 -5.86 13.30
N ILE A 43 0.50 -5.00 12.42
CA ILE A 43 0.15 -4.97 11.00
C ILE A 43 1.44 -5.08 10.19
N PHE A 44 1.51 -6.07 9.31
CA PHE A 44 2.70 -6.37 8.54
C PHE A 44 2.63 -5.69 7.17
N LEU A 45 3.46 -4.67 6.97
CA LEU A 45 3.55 -3.99 5.68
C LEU A 45 4.48 -4.75 4.72
N HIS A 46 3.92 -5.13 3.57
CA HIS A 46 4.60 -5.76 2.45
C HIS A 46 4.96 -4.72 1.36
N SER A 47 6.21 -4.72 0.92
CA SER A 47 6.71 -3.96 -0.22
C SER A 47 7.07 -4.87 -1.38
N GLU A 48 6.55 -4.57 -2.57
CA GLU A 48 6.65 -5.45 -3.76
C GLU A 48 8.10 -5.71 -4.21
N ASN A 49 9.04 -4.85 -3.82
CA ASN A 49 10.46 -5.02 -4.09
C ASN A 49 11.18 -6.02 -3.17
N GLY A 50 10.44 -6.73 -2.29
CA GLY A 50 10.98 -7.86 -1.53
C GLY A 50 11.15 -7.62 -0.04
N ILE A 51 10.25 -6.85 0.58
CA ILE A 51 10.30 -6.54 2.02
C ILE A 51 8.98 -6.94 2.68
N LEU A 52 9.05 -7.60 3.83
CA LEU A 52 7.93 -7.80 4.74
C LEU A 52 8.30 -7.29 6.13
N GLY A 53 7.37 -6.61 6.79
CA GLY A 53 7.65 -5.91 8.05
C GLY A 53 8.33 -4.55 7.82
N MET A 54 7.95 -3.86 6.74
CA MET A 54 8.44 -2.52 6.45
C MET A 54 8.02 -1.52 7.54
N GLY A 55 8.98 -0.78 8.07
CA GLY A 55 8.78 0.26 9.07
C GLY A 55 8.62 1.67 8.48
N PRO A 56 8.57 2.71 9.34
CA PRO A 56 8.50 4.10 8.91
C PRO A 56 9.79 4.56 8.21
N ALA A 57 9.77 5.78 7.66
CA ALA A 57 10.98 6.43 7.16
C ALA A 57 12.04 6.52 8.27
N PRO A 58 13.33 6.37 7.93
CA PRO A 58 14.41 6.53 8.90
C PRO A 58 14.53 7.97 9.38
N ALA A 59 15.19 8.17 10.53
CA ALA A 59 15.59 9.50 10.97
C ALA A 59 16.60 10.12 9.99
N ALA A 60 16.64 11.45 9.93
CA ALA A 60 17.56 12.17 9.05
C ALA A 60 19.02 11.76 9.30
N GLY A 61 19.73 11.38 8.23
CA GLY A 61 21.11 10.87 8.30
C GLY A 61 21.22 9.36 8.57
N GLY A 62 20.09 8.67 8.79
CA GLY A 62 20.00 7.21 8.95
C GLY A 62 19.49 6.50 7.70
N GLU A 63 19.47 7.17 6.54
CA GLU A 63 19.00 6.60 5.28
C GLU A 63 19.98 5.54 4.77
N ASP A 64 19.45 4.35 4.45
CA ASP A 64 20.17 3.31 3.73
C ASP A 64 19.69 3.29 2.26
N PRO A 65 20.59 3.51 1.27
CA PRO A 65 20.21 3.54 -0.14
C PRO A 65 19.70 2.19 -0.68
N GLU A 66 20.02 1.08 -0.02
CA GLU A 66 19.58 -0.26 -0.41
C GLU A 66 18.25 -0.65 0.25
N LEU A 67 17.83 0.08 1.30
CA LEU A 67 16.57 -0.15 2.02
C LEU A 67 15.50 0.87 1.61
N ILE A 68 14.90 0.61 0.46
CA ILE A 68 13.84 1.46 -0.12
C ILE A 68 12.52 0.69 -0.27
N ASN A 69 11.41 1.41 -0.31
CA ASN A 69 10.12 0.85 -0.70
C ASN A 69 9.91 0.89 -2.22
N ALA A 70 8.79 0.33 -2.69
CA ALA A 70 8.35 0.38 -4.09
C ALA A 70 8.30 1.81 -4.70
N GLY A 71 8.05 2.82 -3.85
CA GLY A 71 8.04 4.24 -4.21
C GLY A 71 9.43 4.89 -4.31
N LYS A 72 10.50 4.13 -4.11
CA LYS A 72 11.91 4.59 -4.06
C LYS A 72 12.18 5.56 -2.91
N GLN A 73 11.45 5.42 -1.81
CA GLN A 73 11.68 6.20 -0.60
C GLN A 73 12.44 5.33 0.42
N PRO A 74 13.42 5.89 1.16
CA PRO A 74 14.08 5.18 2.24
C PRO A 74 13.09 4.75 3.32
N VAL A 75 13.25 3.53 3.82
CA VAL A 75 12.42 2.96 4.90
C VAL A 75 13.29 2.27 5.94
N THR A 76 12.68 1.85 7.04
CA THR A 76 13.31 1.01 8.05
C THR A 76 12.73 -0.41 7.99
N LEU A 77 13.38 -1.36 8.65
CA LEU A 77 12.87 -2.71 8.84
C LEU A 77 12.48 -2.90 10.30
N LEU A 78 11.25 -3.36 10.56
CA LEU A 78 10.80 -3.66 11.92
C LEU A 78 11.41 -4.98 12.42
N PRO A 79 11.50 -5.19 13.74
CA PRO A 79 11.87 -6.49 14.31
C PRO A 79 11.00 -7.62 13.74
N GLY A 80 11.64 -8.72 13.33
CA GLY A 80 10.96 -9.83 12.66
C GLY A 80 10.68 -9.63 11.16
N GLY A 81 11.00 -8.46 10.61
CA GLY A 81 10.94 -8.21 9.17
C GLY A 81 11.95 -9.05 8.39
N CYS A 82 11.65 -9.28 7.11
CA CYS A 82 12.49 -10.10 6.25
C CYS A 82 12.60 -9.55 4.82
N PHE A 83 13.66 -10.01 4.14
CA PHE A 83 13.91 -9.76 2.72
C PHE A 83 13.70 -11.03 1.91
N PHE A 84 13.25 -10.88 0.68
CA PHE A 84 13.10 -11.98 -0.27
C PHE A 84 13.29 -11.48 -1.71
N HIS A 85 13.56 -12.41 -2.63
CA HIS A 85 13.72 -12.06 -4.03
C HIS A 85 12.39 -11.52 -4.59
N HIS A 86 12.43 -10.59 -5.55
CA HIS A 86 11.19 -10.02 -6.12
C HIS A 86 10.27 -11.12 -6.71
N GLY A 87 10.83 -12.24 -7.18
CA GLY A 87 10.06 -13.38 -7.66
C GLY A 87 9.18 -13.98 -6.56
N ASP A 88 9.70 -14.12 -5.35
CA ASP A 88 8.97 -14.62 -4.18
C ASP A 88 7.94 -13.60 -3.70
N SER A 89 8.27 -12.30 -3.76
CA SER A 89 7.35 -11.20 -3.49
C SER A 89 6.09 -11.31 -4.37
N PHE A 90 6.27 -11.46 -5.68
CA PHE A 90 5.16 -11.66 -6.59
C PHE A 90 4.47 -13.01 -6.43
N ALA A 91 5.16 -14.06 -5.96
CA ALA A 91 4.54 -15.32 -5.59
C ALA A 91 3.61 -15.15 -4.38
N MET A 92 4.03 -14.40 -3.36
CA MET A 92 3.21 -14.04 -2.19
C MET A 92 1.94 -13.29 -2.62
N MET A 93 2.09 -12.26 -3.46
CA MET A 93 0.98 -11.47 -3.98
C MET A 93 0.01 -12.31 -4.83
N ARG A 94 0.53 -13.12 -5.77
CA ARG A 94 -0.28 -13.92 -6.70
C ARG A 94 -0.91 -15.14 -6.03
N GLY A 95 -0.29 -15.66 -4.98
CA GLY A 95 -0.79 -16.80 -4.21
C GLY A 95 -1.86 -16.46 -3.18
N GLY A 96 -2.32 -15.20 -3.13
CA GLY A 96 -3.36 -14.77 -2.19
C GLY A 96 -2.90 -14.73 -0.73
N HIS A 97 -1.58 -14.58 -0.49
CA HIS A 97 -1.01 -14.54 0.86
C HIS A 97 -1.04 -13.15 1.52
N LEU A 98 -1.52 -12.13 0.80
CA LEU A 98 -1.78 -10.81 1.34
C LEU A 98 -3.27 -10.68 1.69
N ASP A 99 -3.57 -10.21 2.89
CA ASP A 99 -4.95 -10.01 3.34
C ASP A 99 -5.60 -8.80 2.67
N ILE A 100 -4.83 -7.71 2.51
CA ILE A 100 -5.35 -6.42 2.05
C ILE A 100 -4.35 -5.76 1.09
N CYS A 101 -4.86 -5.33 -0.06
CA CYS A 101 -4.16 -4.46 -1.00
C CYS A 101 -4.93 -3.16 -1.17
N VAL A 102 -4.30 -2.02 -0.91
CA VAL A 102 -4.93 -0.70 -1.08
C VAL A 102 -4.29 0.03 -2.26
N LEU A 103 -5.11 0.36 -3.26
CA LEU A 103 -4.67 0.99 -4.51
C LEU A 103 -5.43 2.29 -4.78
N GLY A 104 -4.76 3.24 -5.44
CA GLY A 104 -5.43 4.38 -6.06
C GLY A 104 -6.12 3.96 -7.37
N ALA A 105 -7.20 4.66 -7.74
CA ALA A 105 -7.97 4.38 -8.95
C ALA A 105 -8.38 5.64 -9.72
N TYR A 106 -8.34 5.66 -11.05
CA TYR A 106 -9.05 6.71 -11.80
C TYR A 106 -10.55 6.46 -11.77
N GLN A 107 -10.94 5.21 -11.99
CA GLN A 107 -12.33 4.76 -12.01
C GLN A 107 -12.40 3.34 -11.43
N VAL A 108 -13.53 3.04 -10.78
CA VAL A 108 -13.92 1.70 -10.35
C VAL A 108 -15.34 1.47 -10.85
N SER A 109 -15.57 0.36 -11.55
CA SER A 109 -16.93 0.00 -12.02
C SER A 109 -17.77 -0.51 -10.85
N GLU A 110 -19.11 -0.51 -11.00
CA GLU A 110 -20.01 -1.08 -9.98
C GLU A 110 -19.78 -2.59 -9.76
N ARG A 111 -19.17 -3.27 -10.75
CA ARG A 111 -18.85 -4.70 -10.70
C ARG A 111 -17.44 -4.97 -10.14
N GLY A 112 -16.66 -3.94 -9.86
CA GLY A 112 -15.33 -4.06 -9.26
C GLY A 112 -14.16 -3.96 -10.24
N ASP A 113 -14.38 -3.62 -11.51
CA ASP A 113 -13.28 -3.39 -12.46
C ASP A 113 -12.50 -2.14 -12.07
N LEU A 114 -11.16 -2.24 -12.06
CA LEU A 114 -10.26 -1.17 -11.63
C LEU A 114 -9.49 -0.58 -12.81
N ALA A 115 -9.59 0.73 -13.01
CA ALA A 115 -8.79 1.46 -13.99
C ALA A 115 -7.82 2.41 -13.27
N ASN A 116 -6.54 2.04 -13.20
CA ASN A 116 -5.51 2.83 -12.50
C ASN A 116 -4.16 2.94 -13.21
N TRP A 117 -3.99 2.34 -14.40
CA TRP A 117 -2.67 2.22 -15.04
C TRP A 117 -2.39 3.26 -16.14
N SER A 118 -3.39 3.63 -16.94
CA SER A 118 -3.26 4.52 -18.11
C SER A 118 -4.54 5.30 -18.36
N THR A 119 -4.39 6.53 -18.86
CA THR A 119 -5.51 7.35 -19.36
C THR A 119 -5.56 7.39 -20.89
N GLY A 120 -4.81 6.52 -21.58
CA GLY A 120 -4.78 6.42 -23.05
C GLY A 120 -4.01 7.53 -23.78
N ALA A 121 -3.47 8.52 -23.07
CA ALA A 121 -2.66 9.58 -23.68
C ALA A 121 -1.20 9.12 -23.89
N PRO A 122 -0.62 9.29 -25.09
CA PRO A 122 0.78 8.96 -25.36
C PRO A 122 1.70 9.65 -24.36
N GLY A 123 2.64 8.90 -23.77
CA GLY A 123 3.63 9.45 -22.82
C GLY A 123 3.15 9.66 -21.38
N ARG A 124 1.85 9.51 -21.08
CA ARG A 124 1.34 9.53 -19.69
C ARG A 124 1.24 8.13 -19.11
N SER A 125 2.39 7.53 -18.79
CA SER A 125 2.40 6.47 -17.78
C SER A 125 2.72 7.10 -16.42
N ARG A 126 1.90 6.79 -15.40
CA ARG A 126 2.22 6.91 -13.97
C ARG A 126 2.10 8.24 -13.20
N ARG A 127 1.60 9.37 -13.72
CA ARG A 127 1.60 10.64 -12.92
C ARG A 127 0.33 11.50 -12.87
N SER A 128 -0.79 11.03 -13.40
CA SER A 128 -2.07 11.74 -13.20
C SER A 128 -2.72 11.24 -11.92
N ALA A 129 -3.21 12.12 -11.05
CA ALA A 129 -3.78 11.77 -9.76
C ALA A 129 -4.95 10.77 -9.88
N ALA A 130 -4.69 9.50 -9.54
CA ALA A 130 -5.74 8.53 -9.29
C ALA A 130 -6.56 9.04 -8.09
N ARG A 131 -7.90 8.95 -8.15
CA ARG A 131 -8.78 9.30 -7.03
C ARG A 131 -8.83 8.16 -6.01
N TRP A 132 -9.13 8.50 -4.76
CA TRP A 132 -9.45 7.47 -3.79
C TRP A 132 -10.86 6.95 -4.01
N ILE A 133 -10.99 5.62 -4.04
CA ILE A 133 -12.27 4.93 -3.97
C ILE A 133 -12.11 3.88 -2.87
N TRP A 134 -12.67 4.16 -1.69
CA TRP A 134 -12.79 3.17 -0.61
C TRP A 134 -14.23 2.71 -0.54
N ARG A 135 -14.43 1.42 -0.81
CA ARG A 135 -15.57 0.67 -0.30
C ARG A 135 -14.99 -0.31 0.70
N SER A 136 -15.66 -0.52 1.83
CA SER A 136 -15.34 -1.60 2.76
C SER A 136 -15.60 -2.93 2.04
N ALA A 137 -14.67 -3.33 1.18
CA ALA A 137 -14.74 -4.54 0.41
C ALA A 137 -13.65 -5.46 0.97
N ARG A 138 -14.08 -6.54 1.62
CA ARG A 138 -13.20 -7.70 1.82
C ARG A 138 -13.00 -8.33 0.45
N VAL A 139 -12.14 -7.74 -0.37
CA VAL A 139 -11.63 -8.41 -1.56
C VAL A 139 -10.53 -9.32 -1.04
N ARG A 140 -10.87 -10.60 -0.81
CA ARG A 140 -9.81 -11.61 -0.72
C ARG A 140 -9.10 -11.61 -2.06
N CYS A 141 -7.80 -11.33 -2.07
CA CYS A 141 -6.97 -11.74 -3.21
C CYS A 141 -7.17 -13.25 -3.36
N MET A 142 -7.78 -13.67 -4.47
CA MET A 142 -7.90 -15.08 -4.85
C MET A 142 -6.54 -15.61 -5.30
#